data_AF-X6KTE8-F1
#
_entry.id   AF-X6KTE8-F1
#
_cell.length_a   1.000
_cell.length_b   1.000
_cell.length_c   1.000
_cell.angle_alpha   90.00
_cell.angle_beta   90.00
_cell.angle_gamma   90.00
#
_symmetry.space_group_name_H-M   'P 1'
#
loop_
_entity.id
_entity.type
_entity.pdbx_description
1 polymer ?
#
loop_
_entity_poly.entity_id
_entity_poly.type
_entity_poly.pdbx_seq_one_letter_code
_entity_poly.pdbx_strand_id
1 'polypeptide(L)'
;MRNQIKAAGIAGMLLAIGIASAAYAPTIAPVSTAQAQTEYLPTEKDFIGKWSIAGSAIRPPRDLKEPAKPDQEAAATEFQQTVTAFYGAFDYLEITADGRYNFHQPGDPASGPCVWCGTWSFKNDSLWLELDTAPRLDIYAEGGDMQMTYTAEPEETSRYKWLVFSWTKAD
;
A
#
# COMPACT_ATOMS: atom_id res chain seq x y z
N MET A 1 52.59 -10.09 86.33
CA MET A 1 51.75 -8.86 86.27
C MET A 1 50.71 -9.04 85.18
N ARG A 2 49.50 -8.54 85.42
CA ARG A 2 48.22 -8.88 84.77
C ARG A 2 47.93 -7.92 83.61
N ASN A 3 47.52 -8.45 82.45
CA ASN A 3 46.36 -8.06 81.61
C ASN A 3 46.53 -8.64 80.19
N GLN A 4 45.67 -9.52 79.62
CA GLN A 4 44.23 -9.41 79.26
C GLN A 4 44.05 -8.29 78.20
N ILE A 5 43.60 -8.47 76.94
CA ILE A 5 42.44 -9.21 76.41
C ILE A 5 42.40 -9.24 74.85
N LYS A 6 42.08 -10.43 74.29
CA LYS A 6 41.24 -10.84 73.10
C LYS A 6 41.48 -10.23 71.70
N ALA A 7 41.78 -11.01 70.64
CA ALA A 7 40.94 -11.98 69.85
C ALA A 7 39.81 -11.28 69.07
N ALA A 8 39.47 -11.53 67.80
CA ALA A 8 39.43 -12.71 66.90
C ALA A 8 39.30 -12.20 65.44
N GLY A 9 39.34 -12.93 64.31
CA GLY A 9 39.38 -14.34 63.91
C GLY A 9 39.17 -14.35 62.37
N ILE A 10 40.10 -14.90 61.58
CA ILE A 10 40.07 -16.21 60.88
C ILE A 10 38.86 -16.44 59.95
N ALA A 11 39.12 -16.58 58.64
CA ALA A 11 38.90 -17.81 57.84
C ALA A 11 38.80 -17.49 56.34
N GLY A 12 39.59 -18.18 55.52
CA GLY A 12 39.43 -18.21 54.06
C GLY A 12 38.64 -19.43 53.59
N MET A 13 38.30 -19.47 52.30
CA MET A 13 38.19 -20.72 51.53
C MET A 13 38.16 -20.45 50.02
N LEU A 14 38.88 -21.30 49.29
CA LEU A 14 38.92 -21.46 47.82
C LEU A 14 37.76 -22.34 47.32
N LEU A 15 37.40 -22.23 46.03
CA LEU A 15 37.01 -23.26 45.02
C LEU A 15 36.16 -22.59 43.90
N ALA A 16 35.94 -23.09 42.68
CA ALA A 16 36.66 -23.83 41.63
C ALA A 16 35.64 -24.11 40.46
N ILE A 17 36.07 -24.04 39.19
CA ILE A 17 35.61 -24.75 37.96
C ILE A 17 34.23 -24.42 37.32
N GLY A 18 34.19 -24.29 35.96
CA GLY A 18 32.96 -24.53 35.17
C GLY A 18 32.86 -23.98 33.72
N ILE A 19 33.34 -24.77 32.75
CA ILE A 19 33.07 -24.93 31.29
C ILE A 19 31.84 -24.23 30.64
N ALA A 20 32.03 -23.72 29.40
CA ALA A 20 31.29 -24.07 28.16
C ALA A 20 30.83 -22.88 27.27
N SER A 21 31.13 -23.04 25.98
CA SER A 21 30.82 -22.23 24.80
C SER A 21 29.31 -22.04 24.53
N ALA A 22 28.91 -20.83 24.12
CA ALA A 22 27.57 -20.56 23.57
C ALA A 22 27.66 -19.95 22.16
N ALA A 23 26.92 -20.60 21.27
CA ALA A 23 26.70 -20.37 19.85
C ALA A 23 26.61 -18.90 19.38
N TYR A 24 27.26 -18.61 18.23
CA TYR A 24 26.89 -17.51 17.36
C TYR A 24 25.53 -17.81 16.72
N ALA A 25 24.45 -17.36 17.35
CA ALA A 25 23.17 -17.19 16.67
C ALA A 25 23.25 -15.94 15.77
N PRO A 26 22.71 -15.97 14.53
CA PRO A 26 22.56 -14.75 13.75
C PRO A 26 21.60 -13.83 14.51
N THR A 27 22.13 -12.74 15.06
CA THR A 27 21.31 -11.71 15.67
C THR A 27 20.62 -10.95 14.55
N ILE A 28 19.33 -11.21 14.35
CA ILE A 28 18.46 -10.26 13.68
C ILE A 28 18.42 -9.04 14.62
N ALA A 29 19.25 -8.04 14.32
CA ALA A 29 19.21 -6.79 15.05
C ALA A 29 17.79 -6.22 14.91
N PRO A 30 17.11 -5.88 16.01
CA PRO A 30 15.80 -5.25 15.92
C PRO A 30 15.97 -3.93 15.16
N VAL A 31 15.27 -3.83 14.03
CA VAL A 31 15.12 -2.56 13.31
C VAL A 31 14.54 -1.57 14.30
N SER A 32 15.22 -0.44 14.51
CA SER A 32 14.75 0.60 15.42
C SER A 32 13.36 1.04 14.98
N THR A 33 12.45 1.32 15.92
CA THR A 33 11.13 1.90 15.60
C THR A 33 11.24 3.21 14.82
N ALA A 34 12.39 3.89 14.87
CA ALA A 34 12.68 5.07 14.03
C ALA A 34 13.03 4.74 12.56
N GLN A 35 13.32 3.48 12.24
CA GLN A 35 13.52 2.96 10.87
C GLN A 35 12.24 2.36 10.28
N ALA A 36 11.20 2.16 11.10
CA ALA A 36 9.83 2.11 10.60
C ALA A 36 9.44 3.55 10.28
N GLN A 37 9.71 3.97 9.03
CA GLN A 37 9.14 5.21 8.50
C GLN A 37 7.65 5.20 8.87
N THR A 38 7.17 6.23 9.56
CA THR A 38 5.74 6.42 9.78
C THR A 38 5.05 6.24 8.44
N GLU A 39 4.22 5.20 8.34
CA GLU A 39 3.45 4.92 7.13
C GLU A 39 2.71 6.21 6.77
N TYR A 40 2.89 6.66 5.53
CA TYR A 40 2.20 7.85 5.06
C TYR A 40 0.70 7.55 5.02
N LEU A 41 -0.08 8.27 5.82
CA LEU A 41 -1.53 8.17 5.83
C LEU A 41 -2.09 9.32 4.99
N PRO A 42 -2.50 9.06 3.73
CA PRO A 42 -3.03 10.12 2.87
C PRO A 42 -4.35 10.66 3.43
N THR A 43 -4.65 11.90 3.06
CA THR A 43 -5.93 12.57 3.31
C THR A 43 -6.67 12.79 2.01
N GLU A 44 -7.97 13.12 2.07
CA GLU A 44 -8.78 13.52 0.90
C GLU A 44 -8.05 14.54 0.01
N LYS A 45 -7.36 15.50 0.63
CA LYS A 45 -6.68 16.60 -0.05
C LYS A 45 -5.58 16.12 -0.99
N ASP A 46 -4.96 14.99 -0.71
CA ASP A 46 -3.87 14.44 -1.53
C ASP A 46 -4.39 13.96 -2.88
N PHE A 47 -5.61 13.44 -2.92
CA PHE A 47 -6.28 12.95 -4.12
C PHE A 47 -6.86 14.08 -4.98
N ILE A 48 -7.16 15.24 -4.41
CA ILE A 48 -7.76 16.37 -5.17
C ILE A 48 -6.77 16.87 -6.23
N GLY A 49 -7.26 17.03 -7.46
CA GLY A 49 -6.49 17.51 -8.59
C GLY A 49 -6.75 16.72 -9.86
N LYS A 50 -5.88 16.91 -10.85
CA LYS A 50 -5.91 16.20 -12.13
C LYS A 50 -4.85 15.12 -12.13
N TRP A 51 -5.16 13.99 -12.75
CA TRP A 51 -4.31 12.81 -12.75
C TRP A 51 -4.32 12.16 -14.13
N SER A 52 -3.15 11.92 -14.70
CA SER A 52 -3.02 11.24 -15.99
C SER A 52 -2.51 9.82 -15.79
N ILE A 53 -3.01 8.89 -16.62
CA ILE A 53 -2.59 7.49 -16.54
C ILE A 53 -1.09 7.37 -16.87
N ALA A 54 -0.34 6.72 -15.99
CA ALA A 54 1.10 6.49 -16.12
C ALA A 54 1.42 5.05 -16.54
N GLY A 55 0.53 4.11 -16.23
CA GLY A 55 0.70 2.70 -16.63
C GLY A 55 -0.28 1.75 -15.98
N SER A 56 -0.12 0.47 -16.30
CA SER A 56 -0.96 -0.62 -15.80
C SER A 56 -0.13 -1.86 -15.47
N ALA A 57 -0.54 -2.59 -14.44
CA ALA A 57 0.02 -3.88 -14.06
C ALA A 57 -1.09 -4.90 -13.78
N ILE A 58 -0.74 -6.19 -13.90
CA ILE A 58 -1.60 -7.30 -13.49
C ILE A 58 -1.05 -7.81 -12.17
N ARG A 59 -1.91 -7.87 -11.17
CA ARG A 59 -1.61 -8.39 -9.85
C ARG A 59 -2.75 -9.32 -9.42
N PRO A 60 -2.48 -10.61 -9.18
CA PRO A 60 -3.51 -11.50 -8.63
C PRO A 60 -4.17 -10.91 -7.36
N PRO A 61 -5.50 -11.01 -7.23
CA PRO A 61 -6.21 -10.53 -6.05
C PRO A 61 -5.65 -11.17 -4.79
N ARG A 62 -5.59 -10.41 -3.69
CA ARG A 62 -5.05 -10.91 -2.41
C ARG A 62 -5.89 -12.05 -1.83
N ASP A 63 -7.16 -12.15 -2.21
CA ASP A 63 -8.11 -13.17 -1.80
C ASP A 63 -8.15 -14.40 -2.73
N LEU A 64 -7.26 -14.47 -3.73
CA LEU A 64 -7.12 -15.64 -4.58
C LEU A 64 -6.52 -16.81 -3.77
N LYS A 65 -7.32 -17.87 -3.58
CA LYS A 65 -6.99 -18.99 -2.68
C LYS A 65 -5.88 -19.91 -3.20
N GLU A 66 -5.81 -20.07 -4.52
CA GLU A 66 -4.86 -20.93 -5.21
C GLU A 66 -4.08 -20.09 -6.22
N PRO A 67 -2.88 -20.51 -6.65
CA PRO A 67 -2.16 -19.80 -7.71
C PRO A 67 -3.01 -19.61 -8.97
N ALA A 68 -2.81 -18.48 -9.63
CA ALA A 68 -3.42 -18.18 -10.92
C ALA A 68 -3.12 -19.29 -11.93
N LYS A 69 -4.16 -19.75 -12.64
CA LYS A 69 -3.98 -20.69 -13.75
C LYS A 69 -3.56 -19.94 -15.03
N PRO A 70 -2.84 -20.59 -15.96
CA PRO A 70 -2.37 -19.93 -17.18
C PRO A 70 -3.48 -19.29 -18.04
N ASP A 71 -4.67 -19.91 -18.09
CA ASP A 71 -5.83 -19.39 -18.79
C ASP A 71 -6.40 -18.13 -18.13
N GLN A 72 -6.34 -18.05 -16.79
CA GLN A 72 -6.74 -16.86 -16.04
C GLN A 72 -5.76 -15.71 -16.25
N GLU A 73 -4.46 -15.97 -16.30
CA GLU A 73 -3.44 -14.95 -16.58
C GLU A 73 -3.54 -14.42 -18.01
N ALA A 74 -3.79 -15.31 -18.99
CA ALA A 74 -4.01 -14.91 -20.37
C ALA A 74 -5.26 -14.02 -20.51
N ALA A 75 -6.38 -14.41 -19.89
CA ALA A 75 -7.60 -13.62 -19.88
C ALA A 75 -7.40 -12.27 -19.17
N ALA A 76 -6.71 -12.24 -18.03
CA ALA A 76 -6.39 -10.98 -17.34
C ALA A 76 -5.51 -10.06 -18.21
N THR A 77 -4.63 -10.63 -19.04
CA THR A 77 -3.78 -9.87 -19.97
C THR A 77 -4.58 -9.22 -21.09
N GLU A 78 -5.45 -9.98 -21.74
CA GLU A 78 -6.36 -9.45 -22.77
C GLU A 78 -7.27 -8.36 -22.18
N PHE A 79 -7.76 -8.61 -20.96
CA PHE A 79 -8.61 -7.67 -20.26
C PHE A 79 -7.87 -6.39 -19.87
N GLN A 80 -6.65 -6.49 -19.36
CA GLN A 80 -5.80 -5.35 -19.07
C GLN A 80 -5.62 -4.47 -20.31
N GLN A 81 -5.32 -5.05 -21.48
CA GLN A 81 -5.14 -4.28 -22.71
C GLN A 81 -6.40 -3.46 -23.06
N THR A 82 -7.57 -4.07 -22.91
CA THR A 82 -8.85 -3.40 -23.17
C THR A 82 -9.09 -2.24 -22.21
N VAL A 83 -8.88 -2.46 -20.91
CA VAL A 83 -9.13 -1.42 -19.89
C VAL A 83 -8.06 -0.33 -19.93
N THR A 84 -6.80 -0.67 -20.23
CA THR A 84 -5.73 0.31 -20.48
C THR A 84 -6.07 1.19 -21.69
N ALA A 85 -6.60 0.61 -22.77
CA ALA A 85 -7.06 1.40 -23.92
C ALA A 85 -8.24 2.32 -23.56
N PHE A 86 -9.16 1.85 -22.71
CA PHE A 86 -10.26 2.66 -22.20
C PHE A 86 -9.74 3.87 -21.40
N TYR A 87 -8.87 3.66 -20.40
CA TYR A 87 -8.35 4.78 -19.61
C TYR A 87 -7.41 5.68 -20.40
N GLY A 88 -6.66 5.13 -21.36
CA GLY A 88 -5.80 5.89 -22.26
C GLY A 88 -6.56 6.75 -23.28
N ALA A 89 -7.89 6.61 -23.38
CA ALA A 89 -8.73 7.49 -24.20
C ALA A 89 -9.08 8.82 -23.50
N PHE A 90 -8.73 8.96 -22.21
CA PHE A 90 -8.94 10.19 -21.44
C PHE A 90 -7.61 10.94 -21.26
N ASP A 91 -7.67 12.27 -21.26
CA ASP A 91 -6.52 13.13 -20.97
C ASP A 91 -6.15 13.07 -19.49
N TYR A 92 -7.16 13.16 -18.61
CA TYR A 92 -6.99 13.10 -17.16
C TYR A 92 -8.27 12.71 -16.42
N LEU A 93 -8.09 12.11 -15.25
CA LEU A 93 -9.06 12.01 -14.17
C LEU A 93 -8.96 13.28 -13.31
N GLU A 94 -10.04 14.02 -13.19
CA GLU A 94 -10.18 15.13 -12.24
C GLU A 94 -10.93 14.68 -11.00
N ILE A 95 -10.38 14.93 -9.82
CA ILE A 95 -11.02 14.71 -8.52
C ILE A 95 -11.16 16.07 -7.84
N THR A 96 -12.39 16.46 -7.54
CA THR A 96 -12.70 17.79 -7.00
C THR A 96 -13.08 17.72 -5.53
N ALA A 97 -12.78 18.79 -4.79
CA ALA A 97 -13.01 18.88 -3.35
C ALA A 97 -14.50 18.88 -2.94
N ASP A 98 -15.42 19.05 -3.89
CA ASP A 98 -16.87 19.00 -3.68
C ASP A 98 -17.45 17.59 -3.78
N GLY A 99 -16.61 16.55 -3.78
CA GLY A 99 -17.06 15.16 -3.74
C GLY A 99 -17.29 14.53 -5.11
N ARG A 100 -16.84 15.17 -6.20
CA ARG A 100 -17.03 14.68 -7.57
C ARG A 100 -15.72 14.24 -8.21
N TYR A 101 -15.84 13.35 -9.19
CA TYR A 101 -14.75 13.02 -10.11
C TYR A 101 -15.24 13.08 -11.55
N ASN A 102 -14.36 13.28 -12.52
CA ASN A 102 -14.66 13.22 -13.95
C ASN A 102 -13.45 12.74 -14.76
N PHE A 103 -13.65 11.85 -15.72
CA PHE A 103 -12.64 11.50 -16.71
C PHE A 103 -12.85 12.35 -17.95
N HIS A 104 -11.89 13.23 -18.24
CA HIS A 104 -11.96 14.18 -19.34
C HIS A 104 -11.36 13.60 -20.61
N GLN A 105 -12.07 13.74 -21.72
CA GLN A 105 -11.62 13.32 -23.05
C GLN A 105 -10.87 14.46 -23.76
N PRO A 106 -9.99 14.12 -24.73
CA PRO A 106 -9.35 15.10 -25.59
C PRO A 106 -10.36 16.08 -26.22
N GLY A 107 -10.20 17.37 -25.91
CA GLY A 107 -11.04 18.43 -26.45
C GLY A 107 -12.37 18.66 -25.72
N ASP A 108 -12.59 18.02 -24.57
CA ASP A 108 -13.75 18.31 -23.73
C ASP A 108 -13.78 19.80 -23.33
N PRO A 109 -14.90 20.51 -23.57
CA PRO A 109 -15.05 21.86 -23.08
C PRO A 109 -15.21 21.83 -21.56
N ALA A 110 -14.73 22.87 -20.87
CA ALA A 110 -14.79 22.98 -19.41
C ALA A 110 -16.22 22.87 -18.81
N SER A 111 -17.26 23.05 -19.64
CA SER A 111 -18.68 22.92 -19.28
C SER A 111 -19.43 21.90 -20.13
N GLY A 112 -18.74 20.92 -20.71
CA GLY A 112 -19.35 19.84 -21.48
C GLY A 112 -20.16 18.87 -20.61
N PRO A 113 -21.08 18.10 -21.22
CA PRO A 113 -21.72 16.99 -20.52
C PRO A 113 -20.64 15.99 -20.10
N CYS A 114 -20.56 15.71 -18.81
CA CYS A 114 -19.67 14.67 -18.33
C CYS A 114 -20.09 13.31 -18.91
N VAL A 115 -19.12 12.59 -19.49
CA VAL A 115 -19.31 11.24 -20.03
C VAL A 115 -19.07 10.17 -18.97
N TRP A 116 -18.06 10.34 -18.13
CA TRP A 116 -17.72 9.38 -17.07
C TRP A 116 -17.34 10.11 -15.78
N CYS A 117 -18.34 10.33 -14.94
CA CYS A 117 -18.22 10.99 -13.64
C CYS A 117 -19.15 10.33 -12.63
N GLY A 118 -18.94 10.70 -11.38
CA GLY A 118 -19.76 10.32 -10.27
C GLY A 118 -19.29 11.05 -9.02
N THR A 119 -19.58 10.45 -7.89
CA THR A 119 -19.12 10.93 -6.58
C THR A 119 -18.07 10.01 -6.01
N TRP A 120 -17.27 10.52 -5.09
CA TRP A 120 -16.34 9.70 -4.33
C TRP A 120 -16.63 9.73 -2.83
N SER A 121 -16.18 8.69 -2.13
CA SER A 121 -16.10 8.68 -0.66
C SER A 121 -14.67 8.43 -0.21
N PHE A 122 -14.32 8.98 0.95
CA PHE A 122 -13.04 8.74 1.59
C PHE A 122 -13.24 7.87 2.83
N LYS A 123 -12.52 6.74 2.88
CA LYS A 123 -12.58 5.79 4.00
C LYS A 123 -11.33 4.93 4.04
N ASN A 124 -10.84 4.68 5.25
CA ASN A 124 -9.65 3.85 5.50
C ASN A 124 -8.43 4.32 4.69
N ASP A 125 -8.19 5.63 4.67
CA ASP A 125 -7.04 6.25 4.01
C ASP A 125 -7.00 6.00 2.48
N SER A 126 -8.15 5.71 1.87
CA SER A 126 -8.31 5.54 0.43
C SER A 126 -9.51 6.33 -0.08
N LEU A 127 -9.44 6.79 -1.33
CA LEU A 127 -10.57 7.37 -2.05
C LEU A 127 -11.26 6.28 -2.88
N TRP A 128 -12.59 6.19 -2.79
CA TRP A 128 -13.40 5.23 -3.51
C TRP A 128 -14.27 5.96 -4.52
N LEU A 129 -14.21 5.55 -5.78
CA LEU A 129 -15.17 6.05 -6.76
C LEU A 129 -16.45 5.22 -6.62
N GLU A 130 -17.59 5.88 -6.45
CA GLU A 130 -18.88 5.23 -6.19
C GLU A 130 -19.47 4.65 -7.48
N LEU A 131 -18.88 3.54 -7.93
CA LEU A 131 -19.25 2.77 -9.12
C LEU A 131 -19.48 1.31 -8.76
N ASP A 132 -20.20 0.59 -9.62
CA ASP A 132 -20.50 -0.83 -9.43
C ASP A 132 -19.24 -1.72 -9.34
N THR A 133 -18.13 -1.30 -9.96
CA THR A 133 -16.84 -2.04 -9.91
C THR A 133 -16.00 -1.70 -8.68
N ALA A 134 -16.46 -0.77 -7.84
CA ALA A 134 -15.85 -0.33 -6.60
C ALA A 134 -14.32 -0.09 -6.71
N PRO A 135 -13.85 0.78 -7.63
CA PRO A 135 -12.44 1.10 -7.72
C PRO A 135 -12.01 1.97 -6.54
N ARG A 136 -10.86 1.59 -5.98
CA ARG A 136 -10.19 2.22 -4.85
C ARG A 136 -8.89 2.86 -5.31
N LEU A 137 -8.67 4.11 -4.89
CA LEU A 137 -7.48 4.91 -5.14
C LEU A 137 -6.65 5.02 -3.86
N ASP A 138 -5.36 4.74 -3.97
CA ASP A 138 -4.40 4.73 -2.87
C ASP A 138 -3.18 5.61 -3.20
N ILE A 139 -2.65 6.34 -2.21
CA ILE A 139 -1.36 7.06 -2.29
C ILE A 139 -0.51 6.61 -1.10
N TYR A 140 0.72 6.16 -1.37
CA TYR A 140 1.58 5.52 -0.36
C TYR A 140 2.75 6.41 0.13
N ALA A 141 2.91 7.60 -0.44
CA ALA A 141 3.94 8.57 -0.08
C ALA A 141 3.46 10.00 -0.33
N GLU A 142 3.96 10.96 0.44
CA GLU A 142 3.67 12.39 0.24
C GLU A 142 4.04 12.81 -1.18
N GLY A 143 3.07 13.36 -1.93
CA GLY A 143 3.25 13.75 -3.32
C GLY A 143 3.50 12.60 -4.30
N GLY A 144 3.32 11.35 -3.87
CA GLY A 144 3.50 10.16 -4.69
C GLY A 144 2.39 9.95 -5.72
N ASP A 145 2.64 9.04 -6.65
CA ASP A 145 1.64 8.58 -7.61
C ASP A 145 0.46 7.87 -6.93
N MET A 146 -0.70 7.98 -7.56
CA MET A 146 -1.92 7.33 -7.14
C MET A 146 -2.07 5.96 -7.83
N GLN A 147 -2.43 4.93 -7.07
CA GLN A 147 -2.76 3.62 -7.61
C GLN A 147 -4.26 3.36 -7.53
N MET A 148 -4.87 3.01 -8.66
CA MET A 148 -6.25 2.55 -8.75
C MET A 148 -6.29 1.02 -8.81
N THR A 149 -7.12 0.40 -7.98
CA THR A 149 -7.37 -1.04 -7.94
C THR A 149 -8.86 -1.31 -7.86
N TYR A 150 -9.32 -2.44 -8.38
CA TYR A 150 -10.74 -2.83 -8.26
C TYR A 150 -10.94 -3.79 -7.11
N THR A 151 -12.04 -3.61 -6.41
CA THR A 151 -12.39 -4.47 -5.26
C THR A 151 -13.62 -5.33 -5.52
N ALA A 152 -14.41 -4.99 -6.54
CA ALA A 152 -15.53 -5.78 -7.04
C ALA A 152 -15.35 -6.08 -8.53
N GLU A 153 -15.98 -7.16 -8.98
CA GLU A 153 -16.06 -7.51 -10.39
C GLU A 153 -17.52 -7.36 -10.87
N PRO A 154 -17.78 -6.74 -12.03
CA PRO A 154 -19.13 -6.69 -12.62
C PRO A 154 -19.63 -8.09 -13.03
N GLU A 155 -18.72 -8.99 -13.39
CA GLU A 155 -19.00 -10.40 -13.70
C GLU A 155 -17.84 -11.26 -13.14
N GLU A 156 -18.09 -12.46 -12.60
CA GLU A 156 -17.04 -13.33 -11.99
C GLU A 156 -15.91 -13.76 -12.97
N THR A 157 -16.13 -13.51 -14.26
CA THR A 157 -15.23 -13.78 -15.38
C THR A 157 -14.40 -12.56 -15.78
N SER A 158 -14.72 -11.37 -15.30
CA SER A 158 -14.19 -10.10 -15.80
C SER A 158 -12.76 -9.79 -15.35
N ARG A 159 -12.27 -10.37 -14.25
CA ARG A 159 -10.88 -10.22 -13.78
C ARG A 159 -10.46 -8.79 -13.42
N TYR A 160 -11.40 -7.85 -13.24
CA TYR A 160 -11.09 -6.46 -12.89
C TYR A 160 -10.22 -6.35 -11.62
N LYS A 161 -10.44 -7.21 -10.62
CA LYS A 161 -9.67 -7.21 -9.37
C LYS A 161 -8.18 -7.50 -9.56
N TRP A 162 -7.79 -7.97 -10.76
CA TRP A 162 -6.41 -8.22 -11.11
C TRP A 162 -5.68 -6.96 -11.59
N LEU A 163 -6.42 -5.91 -11.94
CA LEU A 163 -5.85 -4.74 -12.57
C LEU A 163 -5.42 -3.71 -11.52
N VAL A 164 -4.21 -3.18 -11.74
CA VAL A 164 -3.68 -2.04 -11.01
C VAL A 164 -3.29 -0.97 -12.02
N PHE A 165 -3.77 0.25 -11.85
CA PHE A 165 -3.45 1.38 -12.73
C PHE A 165 -2.73 2.46 -11.95
N SER A 166 -1.59 2.91 -12.46
CA SER A 166 -0.84 4.02 -11.88
C SER A 166 -1.25 5.32 -12.54
N TRP A 167 -1.39 6.36 -11.73
CA TRP A 167 -1.78 7.70 -12.14
C TRP A 167 -0.79 8.70 -11.54
N THR A 168 -0.30 9.61 -12.38
CA THR A 168 0.61 10.68 -11.96
C THR A 168 -0.16 11.99 -11.94
N LYS A 169 0.14 12.83 -10.94
CA LYS A 169 -0.51 14.14 -10.81
C LYS A 169 -0.16 14.99 -12.02
N ALA A 170 -1.17 15.51 -12.71
CA ALA A 170 -1.00 16.42 -13.82
C ALA A 170 -0.84 17.86 -13.29
N ASP A 171 0.03 18.63 -13.95
CA ASP A 171 0.31 20.04 -13.64
C ASP A 171 -0.89 20.97 -13.94
#